data_AF-A0A956VZJ0-F1
#
_entry.id   AF-A0A956VZJ0-F1
#
_cell.length_a   1.000
_cell.length_b   1.000
_cell.length_c   1.000
_cell.angle_alpha   90.00
_cell.angle_beta   90.00
_cell.angle_gamma   90.00
#
_symmetry.space_group_name_H-M   'P 1'
#
loop_
_entity.id
_entity.type
_entity.pdbx_description
1 polymer ?
#
loop_
_entity_poly.entity_id
_entity_poly.type
_entity_poly.pdbx_seq_one_letter_code
_entity_poly.pdbx_strand_id
1 'polypeptide(L)'
;MKHGPIALIDEKMPTVAIALRDEVADKMRSNIEQVRARRGEVVAMVSHGDRGLANVASDLIELPEVDPLLAPIVATVPLQLLAYYIGTSRGADVDQPRNLAKTVTVE
;
A
#
# COMPACT_ATOMS: atom_id res chain seq x y z
N MET A 1 4.54 -11.55 -8.01
CA MET A 1 3.91 -12.25 -6.86
C MET A 1 4.22 -13.74 -6.76
N LYS A 2 4.20 -14.51 -7.86
CA LYS A 2 4.30 -15.99 -7.83
C LYS A 2 5.68 -16.57 -7.51
N HIS A 3 6.72 -15.75 -7.37
CA HIS A 3 8.09 -16.20 -7.11
C HIS A 3 8.42 -16.41 -5.62
N GLY A 4 7.41 -16.50 -4.74
CA GLY A 4 7.62 -16.75 -3.31
C GLY A 4 6.71 -15.96 -2.37
N PRO A 5 6.67 -14.61 -2.45
CA PRO A 5 5.95 -13.79 -1.46
C PRO A 5 4.46 -14.12 -1.29
N ILE A 6 3.82 -14.65 -2.33
CA ILE A 6 2.42 -15.08 -2.29
C ILE A 6 2.15 -16.21 -1.28
N ALA A 7 3.17 -16.97 -0.89
CA ALA A 7 3.05 -18.04 0.10
C ALA A 7 2.85 -17.52 1.54
N LEU A 8 3.12 -16.23 1.78
CA LEU A 8 2.95 -15.59 3.09
C LEU A 8 1.55 -15.00 3.29
N ILE A 9 0.73 -14.95 2.23
CA ILE A 9 -0.57 -14.30 2.28
C ILE A 9 -1.58 -15.16 3.03
N ASP A 10 -2.19 -14.57 4.05
CA ASP A 10 -3.32 -15.08 4.82
C ASP A 10 -4.14 -13.92 5.39
N GLU A 11 -5.19 -14.22 6.16
CA GLU A 11 -6.05 -13.23 6.82
C GLU A 11 -5.35 -12.31 7.85
N LYS A 12 -4.11 -12.62 8.25
CA LYS A 12 -3.32 -11.84 9.23
C LYS A 12 -2.24 -10.98 8.56
N MET A 13 -2.05 -11.12 7.25
CA MET A 13 -1.09 -10.34 6.46
C MET A 13 -1.83 -9.36 5.53
N PRO A 14 -2.20 -8.15 6.03
CA PRO A 14 -2.81 -7.15 5.18
C PRO A 14 -1.82 -6.69 4.10
N THR A 15 -2.30 -6.57 2.87
CA THR A 15 -1.53 -6.09 1.73
C THR A 15 -1.96 -4.68 1.36
N VAL A 16 -1.01 -3.74 1.31
CA VAL A 16 -1.25 -2.40 0.75
C VAL A 16 -0.84 -2.42 -0.72
N ALA A 17 -1.79 -2.13 -1.62
CA ALA A 17 -1.58 -2.17 -3.07
C ALA A 17 -1.71 -0.78 -3.70
N ILE A 18 -0.76 -0.42 -4.55
CA ILE A 18 -0.82 0.79 -5.38
C ILE A 18 -1.36 0.35 -6.75
N ALA A 19 -2.58 0.74 -7.08
CA ALA A 19 -3.28 0.34 -8.30
C ALA A 19 -3.88 1.58 -8.97
N LEU A 20 -3.02 2.55 -9.28
CA LEU A 20 -3.40 3.74 -10.04
C LEU A 20 -3.60 3.38 -11.51
N ARG A 21 -4.34 4.23 -12.23
CA ARG A 21 -4.60 4.04 -13.66
C ARG A 21 -3.33 4.30 -14.47
N ASP A 22 -2.66 3.23 -14.87
CA ASP A 22 -1.48 3.24 -15.75
C ASP A 22 -1.41 1.97 -16.62
N GLU A 23 -0.29 1.80 -17.34
CA GLU A 23 -0.04 0.65 -18.22
C GLU A 23 0.06 -0.71 -17.51
N VAL A 24 0.20 -0.73 -16.18
CA VAL A 24 0.28 -1.97 -15.37
C VAL A 24 -0.95 -2.20 -14.50
N ALA A 25 -1.98 -1.34 -14.58
CA ALA A 25 -3.21 -1.44 -13.78
C ALA A 25 -3.86 -2.84 -13.85
N ASP A 26 -3.95 -3.45 -15.03
CA ASP A 26 -4.53 -4.79 -15.19
C ASP A 26 -3.68 -5.89 -14.52
N LYS A 27 -2.36 -5.75 -14.56
CA LYS A 27 -1.44 -6.68 -13.87
C LYS A 27 -1.57 -6.51 -12.35
N MET A 28 -1.73 -5.27 -11.87
CA MET A 28 -1.96 -4.98 -10.46
C MET A 28 -3.29 -5.55 -9.97
N ARG A 29 -4.37 -5.38 -10.74
CA ARG A 29 -5.66 -6.02 -10.48
C ARG A 29 -5.54 -7.55 -10.36
N SER A 30 -4.87 -8.19 -11.31
CA SER A 30 -4.66 -9.65 -11.25
C SER A 30 -3.86 -10.09 -10.01
N ASN A 31 -2.88 -9.29 -9.57
CA ASN A 31 -2.16 -9.57 -8.33
C ASN A 31 -3.06 -9.42 -7.10
N ILE A 32 -3.90 -8.39 -7.04
CA ILE A 32 -4.85 -8.14 -5.94
C ILE A 32 -5.87 -9.27 -5.84
N GLU A 33 -6.43 -9.74 -6.96
CA GLU A 33 -7.33 -10.89 -6.99
C GLU A 33 -6.66 -12.15 -6.45
N GLN A 34 -5.36 -12.36 -6.74
CA GLN A 34 -4.60 -13.48 -6.20
C GLN A 34 -4.38 -13.40 -4.69
N VAL A 35 -4.22 -12.20 -4.13
CA VAL A 35 -4.16 -11.97 -2.68
C VAL A 35 -5.53 -12.28 -2.06
N ARG A 36 -6.61 -11.73 -2.63
CA ARG A 36 -7.98 -11.95 -2.15
C ARG A 36 -8.39 -13.43 -2.20
N ALA A 37 -8.00 -14.16 -3.25
CA ALA A 37 -8.25 -15.60 -3.37
C ALA A 37 -7.60 -16.43 -2.24
N ARG A 38 -6.62 -15.87 -1.53
CA ARG A 38 -5.96 -16.46 -0.36
C ARG A 38 -6.45 -15.88 0.96
N ARG A 39 -7.59 -15.17 0.94
CA ARG A 39 -8.18 -14.49 2.11
C ARG A 39 -7.31 -13.36 2.68
N GLY A 40 -6.31 -12.90 1.93
CA GLY A 40 -5.57 -11.70 2.29
C GLY A 40 -6.46 -10.47 2.22
N GLU A 41 -6.40 -9.64 3.26
CA GLU A 41 -7.03 -8.33 3.29
C GLU A 41 -6.23 -7.35 2.43
N VAL A 42 -6.91 -6.53 1.63
CA VAL A 42 -6.27 -5.59 0.70
C VAL A 42 -6.77 -4.17 0.92
N VAL A 43 -5.85 -3.26 1.22
CA VAL A 43 -6.09 -1.81 1.14
C VAL A 43 -5.51 -1.31 -0.17
N ALA A 44 -6.36 -0.91 -1.12
CA ALA A 44 -5.93 -0.50 -2.44
C ALA A 44 -6.01 1.03 -2.62
N MET A 45 -4.89 1.63 -3.04
CA MET A 45 -4.88 3.00 -3.53
C MET A 45 -5.23 3.00 -5.02
N VAL A 46 -6.25 3.76 -5.38
CA VAL A 46 -6.81 3.79 -6.75
C VAL A 46 -6.95 5.22 -7.24
N SER A 47 -6.97 5.42 -8.56
CA SER A 47 -7.27 6.73 -9.13
C SER A 47 -8.73 7.12 -8.86
N HIS A 48 -8.98 8.41 -8.65
CA HIS A 48 -10.32 8.93 -8.36
C HIS A 48 -11.37 8.42 -9.37
N GLY A 49 -12.49 7.93 -8.85
CA GLY A 49 -13.57 7.36 -9.65
C GLY A 49 -13.30 5.95 -10.23
N ASP A 50 -12.11 5.37 -10.04
CA ASP A 50 -11.87 3.97 -10.40
C ASP A 50 -12.48 3.04 -9.35
N ARG A 51 -13.60 2.41 -9.73
CA ARG A 51 -14.32 1.44 -8.90
C ARG A 51 -13.98 0.00 -9.21
N GLY A 52 -13.04 -0.26 -10.10
CA GLY A 52 -12.79 -1.61 -10.58
C GLY A 52 -12.37 -2.55 -9.45
N LEU A 53 -11.73 -2.06 -8.38
CA LEU A 53 -11.29 -2.89 -7.26
C LEU A 53 -12.27 -2.94 -6.08
N ALA A 54 -13.42 -2.25 -6.16
CA ALA A 54 -14.37 -2.14 -5.04
C ALA A 54 -14.93 -3.48 -4.53
N ASN A 55 -15.00 -4.50 -5.40
CA ASN A 55 -15.51 -5.83 -5.02
C ASN A 55 -14.43 -6.79 -4.50
N VAL A 56 -13.15 -6.44 -4.64
CA VAL A 56 -12.02 -7.34 -4.31
C VAL A 56 -11.10 -6.78 -3.24
N ALA A 57 -11.03 -5.45 -3.11
CA ALA A 57 -10.32 -4.78 -2.03
C ALA A 57 -11.21 -4.71 -0.78
N SER A 58 -10.58 -4.77 0.37
CA SER A 58 -11.22 -4.59 1.68
C SER A 58 -11.48 -3.11 1.97
N ASP A 59 -10.58 -2.24 1.49
CA ASP A 59 -10.70 -0.79 1.60
C ASP A 59 -10.08 -0.11 0.37
N LEU A 60 -10.60 1.06 0.02
CA LEU A 60 -10.15 1.88 -1.10
C LEU A 60 -9.73 3.27 -0.64
N ILE A 61 -8.52 3.67 -1.04
CA ILE A 61 -8.03 5.03 -0.86
C ILE A 61 -7.96 5.68 -2.25
N GLU A 62 -8.87 6.60 -2.52
CA GLU A 62 -8.89 7.32 -3.80
C GLU A 62 -7.83 8.44 -3.80
N LEU A 63 -6.99 8.45 -4.83
CA LEU A 63 -6.04 9.52 -5.11
C LEU A 63 -6.54 10.41 -6.25
N PRO A 64 -6.30 11.72 -6.21
CA PRO A 64 -6.65 12.61 -7.32
C PRO A 64 -5.93 12.18 -8.59
N GLU A 65 -6.54 12.49 -9.73
CA GLU A 65 -5.88 12.33 -11.03
C GLU A 65 -4.75 13.36 -11.13
N VAL A 66 -3.54 12.85 -11.39
CA VAL A 66 -2.32 13.64 -11.50
C VAL A 66 -1.50 13.12 -12.67
N ASP A 67 -0.54 13.92 -13.13
CA ASP A 67 0.40 13.49 -14.16
C ASP A 67 1.09 12.16 -13.74
N PRO A 68 1.23 11.16 -14.64
CA PRO A 68 1.86 9.89 -14.31
C PRO A 68 3.26 10.03 -13.69
N LEU A 69 4.02 11.06 -14.05
CA LEU A 69 5.34 11.34 -13.46
C LEU A 69 5.27 11.81 -12.00
N LEU A 70 4.15 12.41 -11.61
CA LEU A 70 3.89 12.88 -10.23
C LEU A 70 3.16 11.84 -9.38
N ALA A 71 2.53 10.85 -9.98
CA ALA A 71 1.76 9.82 -9.28
C ALA A 71 2.54 9.11 -8.15
N PRO A 72 3.84 8.75 -8.30
CA PRO A 72 4.61 8.16 -7.21
C PRO A 72 4.80 9.08 -6.00
N ILE A 73 4.95 10.39 -6.25
CA ILE A 73 5.11 11.40 -5.19
C ILE A 73 3.80 11.53 -4.41
N VAL A 74 2.69 11.65 -5.14
CA VAL A 74 1.36 11.79 -4.53
C VAL A 74 0.97 10.53 -3.76
N ALA A 75 1.26 9.33 -4.29
CA ALA A 75 0.98 8.07 -3.61
C ALA A 75 1.80 7.86 -2.32
N THR A 76 2.91 8.60 -2.14
CA THR A 76 3.74 8.50 -0.93
C THR A 76 3.06 9.15 0.30
N VAL A 77 2.34 10.26 0.11
CA VAL A 77 1.68 10.99 1.20
C VAL A 77 0.71 10.12 2.03
N PRO A 78 -0.27 9.40 1.44
CA PRO A 78 -1.16 8.52 2.20
C PRO A 78 -0.41 7.36 2.88
N LEU A 79 0.67 6.85 2.29
CA LEU A 79 1.50 5.80 2.91
C LEU A 79 2.27 6.31 4.13
N GLN A 80 2.79 7.54 4.07
CA GLN A 80 3.40 8.21 5.22
C GLN A 80 2.38 8.40 6.35
N LEU A 81 1.17 8.86 6.02
CA LEU A 81 0.08 9.01 6.98
C LEU A 81 -0.35 7.66 7.57
N LEU A 82 -0.45 6.61 6.75
CA LEU A 82 -0.75 5.26 7.21
C LEU A 82 0.27 4.78 8.24
N ALA A 83 1.57 4.93 7.95
CA ALA A 83 2.64 4.57 8.87
C ALA A 83 2.59 5.40 10.17
N TYR A 84 2.35 6.71 10.06
CA TYR A 84 2.21 7.61 11.21
C TYR A 84 1.04 7.22 12.13
N TYR A 85 -0.14 6.96 11.56
CA TYR A 85 -1.31 6.58 12.34
C TYR A 85 -1.16 5.19 12.96
N ILE A 86 -0.54 4.23 12.26
CA ILE A 86 -0.20 2.92 12.84
C ILE A 86 0.78 3.09 14.02
N GLY A 87 1.84 3.87 13.84
CA GLY A 87 2.84 4.13 14.89
C GLY A 87 2.21 4.77 16.13
N THR A 88 1.45 5.84 15.92
CA THR A 88 0.73 6.56 16.99
C THR A 88 -0.26 5.65 17.71
N SER A 89 -1.05 4.88 16.97
CA SER A 89 -2.04 3.95 17.56
C SER A 89 -1.39 2.82 18.35
N ARG A 90 -0.14 2.46 18.02
CA ARG A 90 0.66 1.48 18.76
C ARG A 90 1.43 2.08 19.94
N GLY A 91 1.34 3.39 20.17
CA GLY A 91 2.12 4.10 21.20
C GLY A 91 3.62 4.11 20.91
N ALA A 92 4.02 4.00 19.64
CA ALA A 92 5.42 4.09 19.24
C ALA A 92 5.88 5.56 19.24
N ASP A 93 7.17 5.78 19.54
CA ASP A 93 7.80 7.07 19.30
C ASP A 93 8.01 7.25 17.78
N VAL A 94 7.16 8.08 17.18
CA VAL A 94 7.14 8.34 15.74
C VAL A 94 8.30 9.23 15.29
N ASP A 95 8.81 10.08 16.18
CA ASP A 95 9.92 11.00 15.88
C ASP A 95 11.27 10.33 16.10
N GLN A 96 11.35 9.41 17.05
CA GLN A 96 12.56 8.64 17.38
C GLN A 96 12.27 7.14 17.42
N PRO A 97 12.08 6.48 16.26
CA PRO A 97 11.87 5.04 16.21
C PRO A 97 13.04 4.29 16.83
N ARG A 98 12.74 3.25 17.62
CA ARG A 98 13.76 2.43 18.29
C ARG A 98 14.84 1.96 17.30
N ASN A 99 16.10 2.02 17.73
CA ASN A 99 17.28 1.56 16.99
C ASN A 99 17.59 2.32 15.70
N LEU A 100 16.94 3.47 15.42
CA LEU A 100 17.24 4.31 14.27
C LEU A 100 17.88 5.64 14.69
N ALA A 101 18.73 6.16 13.82
CA ALA A 101 19.27 7.52 13.90
C ALA A 101 18.87 8.30 12.65
N LYS A 102 18.72 9.62 12.77
CA LYS A 102 18.40 10.48 11.62
C LYS A 102 19.47 10.42 10.51
N THR A 103 20.72 10.24 10.92
CA THR A 103 21.87 10.07 10.03
C THR A 103 22.86 9.15 10.73
N VAL A 104 23.40 8.17 10.02
CA VAL A 104 24.47 7.30 10.53
C VAL A 104 25.79 7.93 10.12
N THR A 105 26.52 8.47 11.09
CA THR A 105 27.75 9.25 10.85
C THR A 105 29.03 8.54 11.30
N VAL A 106 28.92 7.32 11.82
CA VAL A 106 30.04 6.49 12.27
C VAL A 106 29.99 5.14 11.56
N GLU A 107 31.16 4.63 11.16
CA GLU A 107 31.33 3.28 10.61
C GLU A 107 31.39 2.21 11.71
#